data_AF-A0A5J6PTZ1-F1
#
_entry.id   AF-A0A5J6PTZ1-F1
#
_cell.length_a   1.000
_cell.length_b   1.000
_cell.length_c   1.000
_cell.angle_alpha   90.00
_cell.angle_beta   90.00
_cell.angle_gamma   90.00
#
_symmetry.space_group_name_H-M   'P 1'
#
loop_
_entity.id
_entity.type
_entity.pdbx_description
1 polymer ?
#
loop_
_entity_poly.entity_id
_entity_poly.type
_entity_poly.pdbx_seq_one_letter_code
_entity_poly.pdbx_strand_id
1 'polypeptide(L)'
;MQLSYVAISKMSNKEIINYLVNVEQKDLQAALEYISINLDSSRFPTFIDKDTFSFISCLFTHKKIIQNRGFFYWIVDFENSDLNFSKIDKTDRFNLIKEIMSLCEFYEELNTSEVGRFIIRCLLINKIERMEYINISKNNLNKAKLNFIDILYFMLLEYESYKELTESEKIKITDFLKEVSAM
;
A
#
# COMPACT_ATOMS: atom_id res chain seq x y z
N MET A 1 -27.34 -10.66 -3.23
CA MET A 1 -27.90 -9.47 -3.92
C MET A 1 -26.85 -9.00 -4.91
N GLN A 2 -27.11 -9.06 -6.22
CA GLN A 2 -26.18 -8.52 -7.21
C GLN A 2 -26.14 -7.00 -7.04
N LEU A 3 -24.99 -6.48 -6.61
CA LEU A 3 -24.76 -5.04 -6.57
C LEU A 3 -24.65 -4.49 -7.99
N SER A 4 -25.33 -3.39 -8.25
CA SER A 4 -25.16 -2.66 -9.51
C SER A 4 -24.11 -1.56 -9.35
N TYR A 5 -23.49 -1.16 -10.45
CA TYR A 5 -22.51 -0.08 -10.52
C TYR A 5 -23.00 1.19 -9.83
N VAL A 6 -24.25 1.58 -10.13
CA VAL A 6 -24.89 2.78 -9.59
C VAL A 6 -25.04 2.72 -8.07
N ALA A 7 -25.16 1.53 -7.49
CA ALA A 7 -25.21 1.38 -6.04
C ALA A 7 -23.83 1.60 -5.41
N ILE A 8 -22.78 1.00 -5.97
CA ILE A 8 -21.41 1.11 -5.43
C ILE A 8 -20.88 2.54 -5.50
N SER A 9 -21.08 3.24 -6.62
CA SER A 9 -20.61 4.61 -6.79
C SER A 9 -21.26 5.60 -5.81
N LYS A 10 -22.43 5.26 -5.26
CA LYS A 10 -23.14 6.05 -4.24
C LYS A 10 -22.79 5.66 -2.81
N MET A 11 -22.23 4.48 -2.57
CA MET A 11 -21.84 4.05 -1.22
C MET A 11 -20.70 4.90 -0.68
N SER A 12 -20.83 5.38 0.55
CA SER A 12 -19.74 5.96 1.32
C SER A 12 -18.62 4.95 1.57
N ASN A 13 -17.42 5.45 1.87
CA ASN A 13 -16.27 4.63 2.25
C ASN A 13 -16.61 3.61 3.37
N LYS A 14 -17.38 4.04 4.37
CA LYS A 14 -17.83 3.18 5.47
C LYS A 14 -18.77 2.07 5.00
N GLU A 15 -19.71 2.39 4.11
CA GLU A 15 -20.63 1.39 3.54
C GLU A 15 -19.88 0.34 2.72
N ILE A 16 -18.84 0.75 1.97
CA ILE A 16 -18.01 -0.16 1.18
C ILE A 16 -17.22 -1.11 2.09
N ILE A 17 -16.58 -0.61 3.15
CA ILE A 17 -15.88 -1.46 4.12
C ILE A 17 -16.85 -2.43 4.79
N ASN A 18 -18.00 -1.94 5.27
CA ASN A 18 -19.01 -2.79 5.89
C ASN A 18 -19.49 -3.88 4.91
N TYR A 19 -19.68 -3.55 3.64
CA TYR A 19 -20.02 -4.53 2.62
C TYR A 19 -18.91 -5.59 2.48
N LEU A 20 -17.66 -5.19 2.22
CA LEU A 20 -16.53 -6.10 2.01
C LEU A 20 -16.29 -7.03 3.19
N VAL A 21 -16.43 -6.53 4.43
CA VAL A 21 -16.25 -7.34 5.64
C VAL A 21 -17.34 -8.41 5.77
N ASN A 22 -18.57 -8.13 5.32
CA ASN A 22 -19.71 -9.04 5.46
C ASN A 22 -19.93 -9.99 4.26
N VAL A 23 -19.28 -9.77 3.11
CA VAL A 23 -19.35 -10.70 1.96
C VAL A 23 -18.73 -12.05 2.30
N GLU A 24 -19.32 -13.17 1.87
CA GLU A 24 -18.74 -14.50 2.10
C GLU A 24 -17.37 -14.64 1.43
N GLN A 25 -16.46 -15.43 2.01
CA GLN A 25 -15.07 -15.55 1.51
C GLN A 25 -14.99 -15.94 0.02
N LYS A 26 -15.89 -16.82 -0.42
CA LYS A 26 -15.97 -17.31 -1.82
C LYS A 26 -16.35 -16.20 -2.83
N ASP A 27 -17.10 -15.20 -2.38
CA ASP A 27 -17.64 -14.12 -3.21
C ASP A 27 -16.79 -12.84 -3.09
N LEU A 28 -15.88 -12.79 -2.10
CA LEU A 28 -15.10 -11.60 -1.78
C LEU A 28 -14.20 -11.16 -2.93
N GLN A 29 -13.62 -12.10 -3.66
CA GLN A 29 -12.77 -11.76 -4.80
C GLN A 29 -13.55 -11.00 -5.87
N ALA A 30 -14.67 -11.58 -6.31
CA ALA A 30 -15.54 -10.95 -7.28
C ALA A 30 -16.08 -9.60 -6.77
N ALA A 31 -16.38 -9.48 -5.48
CA ALA A 31 -16.80 -8.23 -4.87
C ALA A 31 -15.69 -7.15 -4.91
N LEU A 32 -14.45 -7.50 -4.57
CA LEU A 32 -13.31 -6.60 -4.63
C LEU A 32 -13.03 -6.15 -6.06
N GLU A 33 -12.92 -7.10 -7.01
CA GLU A 33 -12.70 -6.81 -8.42
C GLU A 33 -13.80 -5.89 -8.99
N TYR A 34 -15.06 -6.19 -8.65
CA TYR A 34 -16.19 -5.36 -9.06
C TYR A 34 -16.13 -3.97 -8.44
N ILE A 35 -15.77 -3.85 -7.16
CA ILE A 35 -15.59 -2.52 -6.53
C ILE A 35 -14.44 -1.77 -7.21
N SER A 36 -13.29 -2.38 -7.49
CA SER A 36 -12.15 -1.72 -8.16
C SER A 36 -12.49 -1.18 -9.55
N ILE A 37 -13.28 -1.93 -10.33
CA ILE A 37 -13.72 -1.48 -11.67
C ILE A 37 -14.63 -0.24 -11.60
N ASN A 38 -15.34 -0.09 -10.48
CA ASN A 38 -16.41 0.88 -10.32
C ASN A 38 -16.08 2.01 -9.33
N LEU A 39 -14.91 1.94 -8.70
CA LEU A 39 -14.41 2.86 -7.71
C LEU A 39 -12.90 2.98 -7.88
N ASP A 40 -12.45 4.13 -8.40
CA ASP A 40 -11.05 4.44 -8.60
C ASP A 40 -10.62 5.64 -7.73
N SER A 41 -9.32 5.93 -7.77
CA SER A 41 -8.67 6.99 -7.02
C SER A 41 -9.22 8.38 -7.34
N SER A 42 -9.84 8.58 -8.53
CA SER A 42 -10.40 9.87 -8.95
C SER A 42 -11.62 10.30 -8.12
N ARG A 43 -12.25 9.38 -7.40
CA ARG A 43 -13.34 9.70 -6.47
C ARG A 43 -12.86 10.45 -5.23
N PHE A 44 -11.59 10.28 -4.85
CA PHE A 44 -11.05 10.88 -3.64
C PHE A 44 -10.55 12.30 -3.90
N PRO A 45 -10.59 13.18 -2.89
CA PRO A 45 -9.89 14.46 -3.00
C PRO A 45 -8.39 14.22 -3.20
N THR A 46 -7.76 14.98 -4.09
CA THR A 46 -6.30 14.90 -4.33
C THR A 46 -5.51 15.02 -3.03
N PHE A 47 -5.92 15.93 -2.13
CA PHE A 47 -5.36 15.98 -0.78
C PHE A 47 -6.17 15.08 0.16
N ILE A 48 -5.56 13.99 0.58
CA ILE A 48 -6.19 12.99 1.44
C ILE A 48 -6.58 13.61 2.79
N ASP A 49 -7.87 13.52 3.13
CA ASP A 49 -8.39 13.84 4.46
C ASP A 49 -8.37 12.61 5.39
N LYS A 50 -8.70 12.82 6.66
CA LYS A 50 -8.65 11.75 7.68
C LYS A 50 -9.64 10.61 7.39
N ASP A 51 -10.81 10.93 6.85
CA ASP A 51 -11.84 9.92 6.57
C ASP A 51 -11.44 9.02 5.40
N THR A 52 -10.87 9.63 4.36
CA THR A 52 -10.29 8.92 3.23
C THR A 52 -9.09 8.11 3.69
N PHE A 53 -8.16 8.70 4.46
CA PHE A 53 -7.03 7.97 5.01
C PHE A 53 -7.47 6.75 5.84
N SER A 54 -8.50 6.88 6.67
CA SER A 54 -9.05 5.76 7.44
C SER A 54 -9.61 4.65 6.54
N PHE A 55 -10.24 5.00 5.41
CA PHE A 55 -10.71 4.04 4.43
C PHE A 55 -9.54 3.27 3.79
N ILE A 56 -8.54 4.00 3.30
CA ILE A 56 -7.33 3.42 2.70
C ILE A 56 -6.63 2.51 3.72
N SER A 57 -6.43 3.00 4.94
CA SER A 57 -5.85 2.23 6.05
C SER A 57 -6.58 0.91 6.25
N CYS A 58 -7.92 0.90 6.23
CA CYS A 58 -8.70 -0.32 6.41
C CYS A 58 -8.49 -1.32 5.26
N LEU A 59 -8.45 -0.86 4.01
CA LEU A 59 -8.18 -1.74 2.85
C LEU A 59 -6.82 -2.44 2.98
N PHE A 60 -5.80 -1.73 3.45
CA PHE A 60 -4.45 -2.26 3.60
C PHE A 60 -4.24 -3.10 4.86
N THR A 61 -5.13 -3.04 5.86
CA THR A 61 -4.90 -3.69 7.17
C THR A 61 -5.92 -4.77 7.51
N HIS A 62 -7.03 -4.83 6.77
CA HIS A 62 -8.03 -5.86 7.01
C HIS A 62 -7.62 -7.19 6.36
N LYS A 63 -7.16 -8.16 7.16
CA LYS A 63 -6.65 -9.47 6.72
C LYS A 63 -7.46 -10.14 5.61
N LYS A 64 -8.79 -10.19 5.79
CA LYS A 64 -9.70 -10.79 4.82
C LYS A 64 -9.60 -10.16 3.42
N ILE A 65 -9.37 -8.85 3.35
CA ILE A 65 -9.26 -8.08 2.11
C ILE A 65 -7.89 -8.33 1.46
N ILE A 66 -6.80 -8.16 2.22
CA ILE A 66 -5.43 -8.22 1.68
C ILE A 66 -4.99 -9.62 1.24
N GLN A 67 -5.63 -10.67 1.77
CA GLN A 67 -5.47 -12.06 1.35
C GLN A 67 -6.14 -12.38 0.01
N ASN A 68 -6.78 -11.40 -0.64
CA ASN A 68 -7.57 -11.65 -1.82
C ASN A 68 -6.99 -10.93 -3.04
N ARG A 69 -6.96 -11.63 -4.18
CA ARG A 69 -6.40 -11.10 -5.44
C ARG A 69 -7.12 -9.86 -5.96
N GLY A 70 -8.41 -9.68 -5.65
CA GLY A 70 -9.14 -8.47 -6.04
C GLY A 70 -8.55 -7.17 -5.44
N PHE A 71 -7.79 -7.28 -4.35
CA PHE A 71 -7.04 -6.17 -3.76
C PHE A 71 -5.95 -5.61 -4.69
N PHE A 72 -5.39 -6.43 -5.58
CA PHE A 72 -4.35 -6.01 -6.52
C PHE A 72 -4.75 -4.77 -7.32
N TYR A 73 -5.97 -4.78 -7.87
CA TYR A 73 -6.50 -3.68 -8.68
C TYR A 73 -6.61 -2.37 -7.89
N TRP A 74 -6.92 -2.44 -6.60
CA TRP A 74 -6.96 -1.27 -5.71
C TRP A 74 -5.58 -0.64 -5.55
N ILE A 75 -4.57 -1.45 -5.28
CA ILE A 75 -3.22 -0.92 -5.02
C ILE A 75 -2.65 -0.31 -6.30
N VAL A 76 -2.81 -0.98 -7.46
CA VAL A 76 -2.32 -0.49 -8.75
C VAL A 76 -2.88 0.89 -9.08
N ASP A 77 -4.19 1.10 -8.87
CA ASP A 77 -4.80 2.42 -9.06
C ASP A 77 -4.20 3.45 -8.09
N PHE A 78 -4.04 3.09 -6.82
CA PHE A 78 -3.56 4.03 -5.79
C PHE A 78 -2.09 4.41 -5.97
N GLU A 79 -1.21 3.47 -6.30
CA GLU A 79 0.22 3.75 -6.48
C GLU A 79 0.53 4.61 -7.71
N ASN A 80 -0.40 4.67 -8.67
CA ASN A 80 -0.28 5.44 -9.91
C ASN A 80 -1.13 6.71 -9.89
N SER A 81 -1.84 6.97 -8.78
CA SER A 81 -2.69 8.14 -8.60
C SER A 81 -1.92 9.37 -8.14
N ASP A 82 -2.51 10.55 -8.34
CA ASP A 82 -2.01 11.83 -7.80
C ASP A 82 -2.41 12.06 -6.32
N LEU A 83 -2.78 11.00 -5.57
CA LEU A 83 -3.21 11.12 -4.18
C LEU A 83 -2.06 11.61 -3.30
N ASN A 84 -2.32 12.71 -2.59
CA ASN A 84 -1.35 13.42 -1.80
C ASN A 84 -1.68 13.30 -0.31
N PHE A 85 -0.82 12.55 0.40
CA PHE A 85 -0.95 12.25 1.82
C PHE A 85 -0.28 13.30 2.73
N SER A 86 0.18 14.44 2.20
CA SER A 86 0.89 15.47 2.98
C SER A 86 0.08 16.12 4.09
N LYS A 87 -1.27 16.04 4.05
CA LYS A 87 -2.15 16.52 5.12
C LYS A 87 -2.34 15.51 6.26
N ILE A 88 -1.87 14.27 6.08
CA ILE A 88 -1.92 13.24 7.12
C ILE A 88 -0.63 13.28 7.93
N ASP A 89 -0.78 13.29 9.26
CA ASP A 89 0.34 13.37 10.19
C ASP A 89 1.36 12.26 9.90
N LYS A 90 2.65 12.62 9.96
CA LYS A 90 3.76 11.67 9.73
C LYS A 90 3.60 10.42 10.60
N THR A 91 3.23 10.60 11.86
CA THR A 91 3.02 9.50 12.81
C THR A 91 1.94 8.53 12.33
N ASP A 92 0.82 9.03 11.82
CA ASP A 92 -0.28 8.19 11.33
C ASP A 92 0.13 7.42 10.07
N ARG A 93 0.83 8.07 9.14
CA ARG A 93 1.37 7.41 7.94
C ARG A 93 2.38 6.31 8.32
N PHE A 94 3.30 6.59 9.24
CA PHE A 94 4.27 5.61 9.71
C PHE A 94 3.62 4.46 10.50
N ASN A 95 2.54 4.72 11.24
CA ASN A 95 1.78 3.67 11.91
C ASN A 95 1.12 2.74 10.90
N LEU A 96 0.53 3.27 9.82
CA LEU A 96 0.00 2.45 8.74
C LEU A 96 1.09 1.61 8.08
N ILE A 97 2.27 2.17 7.80
CA ILE A 97 3.40 1.40 7.24
C ILE A 97 3.77 0.24 8.18
N LYS A 98 3.90 0.50 9.49
CA LYS A 98 4.20 -0.56 10.47
C LYS A 98 3.15 -1.66 10.47
N GLU A 99 1.87 -1.29 10.39
CA GLU A 99 0.77 -2.24 10.37
C GLU A 99 0.79 -3.10 9.08
N ILE A 100 0.99 -2.47 7.92
CA ILE A 100 1.20 -3.15 6.63
C ILE A 100 2.34 -4.17 6.74
N MET A 101 3.52 -3.74 7.22
CA MET A 101 4.66 -4.65 7.35
C MET A 101 4.39 -5.77 8.36
N SER A 102 3.65 -5.51 9.43
CA SER A 102 3.28 -6.55 10.41
C SER A 102 2.34 -7.62 9.83
N LEU A 103 1.59 -7.25 8.80
CA LEU A 103 0.65 -8.10 8.07
C LEU A 103 1.25 -8.66 6.77
N CYS A 104 2.55 -8.50 6.51
CA CYS A 104 3.19 -8.86 5.24
C CYS A 104 2.85 -10.28 4.74
N GLU A 105 2.78 -11.28 5.62
CA GLU A 105 2.44 -12.68 5.29
C GLU A 105 1.00 -12.89 4.81
N PHE A 106 0.11 -11.93 5.05
CA PHE A 106 -1.28 -12.01 4.61
C PHE A 106 -1.46 -11.47 3.19
N TYR A 107 -0.48 -10.76 2.63
CA TYR A 107 -0.58 -10.33 1.23
C TYR A 107 -0.27 -11.49 0.31
N GLU A 108 -1.10 -11.67 -0.71
CA GLU A 108 -0.75 -12.48 -1.87
C GLU A 108 0.56 -11.98 -2.49
N GLU A 109 1.38 -12.90 -3.01
CA GLU A 109 2.69 -12.61 -3.59
C GLU A 109 2.62 -11.52 -4.67
N LEU A 110 1.59 -11.54 -5.51
CA LEU A 110 1.37 -10.53 -6.56
C LEU A 110 1.13 -9.11 -6.02
N ASN A 111 0.73 -8.97 -4.75
CA ASN A 111 0.46 -7.68 -4.13
C ASN A 111 1.70 -7.05 -3.51
N THR A 112 2.75 -7.84 -3.19
CA THR A 112 3.91 -7.33 -2.43
C THR A 112 4.66 -6.22 -3.16
N SER A 113 4.76 -6.30 -4.49
CA SER A 113 5.38 -5.26 -5.32
C SER A 113 4.64 -3.93 -5.25
N GLU A 114 3.33 -3.98 -5.42
CA GLU A 114 2.48 -2.79 -5.47
C GLU A 114 2.35 -2.18 -4.07
N VAL A 115 2.31 -3.01 -3.01
CA VAL A 115 2.37 -2.52 -1.62
C VAL A 115 3.66 -1.75 -1.37
N GLY A 116 4.81 -2.27 -1.84
CA GLY A 116 6.09 -1.59 -1.69
C GLY A 116 6.09 -0.23 -2.38
N ARG A 117 5.68 -0.18 -3.65
CA ARG A 117 5.56 1.08 -4.41
C ARG A 117 4.60 2.07 -3.76
N PHE A 118 3.44 1.62 -3.28
CA PHE A 118 2.49 2.45 -2.55
C PHE A 118 3.14 3.08 -1.30
N ILE A 119 3.90 2.31 -0.51
CA ILE A 119 4.57 2.85 0.68
C ILE A 119 5.54 3.98 0.29
N ILE A 120 6.42 3.75 -0.69
CA ILE A 120 7.49 4.71 -1.03
C ILE A 120 6.97 5.95 -1.78
N ARG A 121 5.94 5.79 -2.62
CA ARG A 121 5.33 6.88 -3.40
C ARG A 121 4.37 7.70 -2.55
N CYS A 122 3.48 7.04 -1.83
CA CYS A 122 2.31 7.67 -1.22
C CYS A 122 2.51 7.92 0.28
N LEU A 123 2.99 6.93 1.04
CA LEU A 123 3.08 7.04 2.50
C LEU A 123 4.37 7.69 2.99
N LEU A 124 5.46 7.64 2.24
CA LEU A 124 6.73 8.32 2.52
C LEU A 124 6.89 9.50 1.57
N ILE A 125 6.44 10.69 1.98
CA ILE A 125 6.16 11.80 1.03
C ILE A 125 7.38 12.63 0.66
N ASN A 126 8.50 12.49 1.37
CA ASN A 126 9.72 13.26 1.13
C ASN A 126 10.97 12.42 1.39
N LYS A 127 12.10 12.89 0.85
CA LYS A 127 13.42 12.27 0.98
C LYS A 127 13.79 11.91 2.42
N ILE A 128 13.56 12.80 3.38
CA ILE A 128 13.95 12.60 4.78
C ILE A 128 13.23 11.37 5.34
N GLU A 129 11.92 11.29 5.13
CA GLU A 129 11.10 10.17 5.59
C GLU A 129 11.49 8.85 4.91
N ARG A 130 11.75 8.88 3.59
CA ARG A 130 12.18 7.69 2.84
C ARG A 130 13.50 7.13 3.37
N MET A 131 14.49 8.00 3.53
CA MET A 131 15.81 7.61 4.07
C MET A 131 15.73 7.14 5.53
N GLU A 132 14.92 7.81 6.35
CA GLU A 132 14.66 7.40 7.74
C GLU A 132 14.09 5.98 7.78
N TYR A 133 13.03 5.72 7.00
CA TYR A 133 12.39 4.41 6.97
C TYR A 133 13.33 3.31 6.43
N ILE A 134 14.07 3.58 5.36
CA ILE A 134 15.03 2.63 4.78
C ILE A 134 16.09 2.22 5.81
N ASN A 135 16.62 3.17 6.58
CA ASN A 135 17.58 2.86 7.65
C ASN A 135 16.95 2.02 8.77
N ILE A 136 15.69 2.30 9.14
CA ILE A 136 14.94 1.47 10.12
C ILE A 136 14.78 0.05 9.59
N SER A 137 14.39 -0.12 8.32
CA SER A 137 14.18 -1.43 7.70
C SER A 137 15.47 -2.24 7.63
N LYS A 138 16.60 -1.60 7.31
CA LYS A 138 17.92 -2.25 7.30
C LYS A 138 18.29 -2.87 8.65
N ASN A 139 17.99 -2.18 9.74
CA ASN A 139 18.27 -2.69 11.10
C ASN A 139 17.40 -3.89 11.51
N ASN A 140 16.29 -4.14 10.80
CA ASN A 140 15.34 -5.21 11.11
C ASN A 140 15.42 -6.41 10.13
N LEU A 141 16.32 -6.35 9.14
CA LEU A 141 16.36 -7.30 8.03
C LEU A 141 16.60 -8.75 8.47
N ASN A 142 17.49 -8.99 9.44
CA ASN A 142 17.86 -10.34 9.89
C ASN A 142 16.73 -11.16 10.53
N LYS A 143 15.56 -10.55 10.79
CA LYS A 143 14.38 -11.20 11.35
C LYS A 143 13.16 -11.11 10.42
N ALA A 144 13.36 -10.66 9.20
CA ALA A 144 12.29 -10.42 8.25
C ALA A 144 11.75 -11.72 7.64
N LYS A 145 10.45 -11.71 7.37
CA LYS A 145 9.73 -12.77 6.64
C LYS A 145 9.88 -12.53 5.13
N LEU A 146 9.67 -13.55 4.29
CA LEU A 146 9.84 -13.44 2.83
C LEU A 146 9.03 -12.28 2.23
N ASN A 147 7.72 -12.19 2.51
CA ASN A 147 6.89 -11.09 2.00
C ASN A 147 7.35 -9.70 2.50
N PHE A 148 7.97 -9.62 3.68
CA PHE A 148 8.58 -8.37 4.16
C PHE A 148 9.77 -7.99 3.27
N ILE A 149 10.62 -8.96 2.97
CA ILE A 149 11.78 -8.81 2.08
C ILE A 149 11.31 -8.38 0.69
N ASP A 150 10.26 -8.98 0.14
CA ASP A 150 9.69 -8.62 -1.16
C ASP A 150 9.16 -7.18 -1.19
N ILE A 151 8.33 -6.80 -0.21
CA ILE A 151 7.82 -5.42 -0.11
C ILE A 151 8.98 -4.43 -0.04
N LEU A 152 10.00 -4.73 0.77
CA LEU A 152 11.17 -3.89 0.91
C LEU A 152 12.00 -3.84 -0.38
N TYR A 153 12.16 -4.96 -1.08
CA TYR A 153 12.85 -5.04 -2.37
C TYR A 153 12.21 -4.08 -3.39
N PHE A 154 10.88 -4.16 -3.56
CA PHE A 154 10.18 -3.31 -4.52
C PHE A 154 10.13 -1.83 -4.09
N MET A 155 10.09 -1.54 -2.79
CA MET A 155 10.29 -0.18 -2.27
C MET A 155 11.66 0.39 -2.70
N LEU A 156 12.73 -0.37 -2.49
CA LEU A 156 14.10 0.06 -2.78
C LEU A 156 14.33 0.20 -4.28
N LEU A 157 13.83 -0.75 -5.07
CA LEU A 157 13.92 -0.74 -6.53
C LEU A 157 13.25 0.50 -7.12
N GLU A 158 12.07 0.84 -6.62
CA GLU A 158 11.36 2.06 -7.00
C GLU A 158 12.17 3.30 -6.60
N TYR A 159 12.68 3.35 -5.37
CA TYR A 159 13.37 4.52 -4.85
C TYR A 159 14.73 4.82 -5.50
N GLU A 160 15.46 3.78 -5.92
CA GLU A 160 16.77 3.91 -6.57
C GLU A 160 16.73 4.84 -7.79
N SER A 161 15.58 4.87 -8.49
CA SER A 161 15.37 5.69 -9.68
C SER A 161 15.09 7.18 -9.40
N TYR A 162 14.91 7.57 -8.13
CA TYR A 162 14.44 8.90 -7.79
C TYR A 162 15.53 9.95 -7.99
N LYS A 163 15.15 11.05 -8.66
CA LYS A 163 16.06 12.17 -8.96
C LYS A 163 16.53 12.94 -7.72
N GLU A 164 15.86 12.77 -6.58
CA GLU A 164 16.21 13.45 -5.31
C GLU A 164 17.44 12.86 -4.61
N LEU A 165 17.91 11.69 -5.04
CA LEU A 165 19.07 11.01 -4.47
C LEU A 165 20.38 11.57 -5.04
N THR A 166 21.36 11.80 -4.17
CA THR A 166 22.74 12.02 -4.58
C THR A 166 23.36 10.71 -5.05
N GLU A 167 24.46 10.78 -5.80
CA GLU A 167 25.18 9.57 -6.23
C GLU A 167 25.64 8.71 -5.04
N SER A 168 26.07 9.33 -3.93
CA SER A 168 26.46 8.60 -2.73
C SER A 168 25.27 7.92 -2.03
N GLU A 169 24.07 8.50 -2.09
CA GLU A 169 22.86 7.88 -1.56
C GLU A 169 22.36 6.76 -2.47
N LYS A 170 22.39 6.94 -3.79
CA LYS A 170 22.06 5.89 -4.75
C LYS A 170 22.91 4.64 -4.51
N ILE A 171 24.23 4.78 -4.38
CA ILE A 171 25.13 3.65 -4.05
C ILE A 171 24.66 2.92 -2.78
N LYS A 172 24.29 3.64 -1.72
CA LYS A 172 23.79 3.02 -0.48
C LYS A 172 22.48 2.27 -0.69
N ILE A 173 21.56 2.82 -1.49
CA ILE A 173 20.30 2.16 -1.84
C ILE A 173 20.57 0.91 -2.69
N THR A 174 21.40 1.01 -3.71
CA THR A 174 21.81 -0.12 -4.58
C THR A 174 22.46 -1.24 -3.76
N ASP A 175 23.37 -0.90 -2.84
CA ASP A 175 24.03 -1.89 -2.00
C ASP A 175 23.04 -2.58 -1.05
N PHE A 176 22.08 -1.82 -0.51
CA PHE A 176 21.03 -2.41 0.31
C PHE A 176 20.05 -3.26 -0.52
N LEU A 177 19.71 -2.84 -1.73
CA LEU A 177 18.90 -3.63 -2.66
C LEU A 177 19.54 -4.99 -2.97
N LYS A 178 20.88 -5.02 -3.18
CA LYS A 178 21.64 -6.26 -3.35
C LYS A 178 21.57 -7.16 -2.12
N GLU A 179 21.71 -6.58 -0.93
CA GLU A 179 21.60 -7.31 0.34
C GLU A 179 20.22 -7.97 0.48
N VAL A 180 19.14 -7.22 0.20
CA VAL A 180 17.76 -7.72 0.22
C VAL A 180 17.56 -8.82 -0.84
N SER A 181 18.08 -8.65 -2.06
CA SER A 181 17.92 -9.62 -3.15
C SER A 181 18.65 -10.95 -2.96
N ALA A 182 19.59 -11.01 -2.00
CA ALA A 182 20.40 -12.19 -1.72
C ALA A 182 19.81 -13.07 -0.61
N MET A 183 18.71 -12.65 0.02
CA MET A 183 18.00 -13.38 1.08
C MET A 183 16.88 -14.24 0.52
#